data_AF-A0A1W9RSE6-F1
#
_entry.id   AF-A0A1W9RSE6-F1
#
_cell.length_a   1.000
_cell.length_b   1.000
_cell.length_c   1.000
_cell.angle_alpha   90.00
_cell.angle_beta   90.00
_cell.angle_gamma   90.00
#
_symmetry.space_group_name_H-M   'P 1'
#
loop_
_entity.id
_entity.type
_entity.pdbx_description
1 polymer ?
#
loop_
_entity_poly.entity_id
_entity_poly.type
_entity_poly.pdbx_seq_one_letter_code
_entity_poly.pdbx_strand_id
1 'polypeptide(L)'
;MNRRKIFSLVILLIVLFASVAVGGQLTSVTVTPSNNAAGAPTIYTFDFTTSATGNGVDVGIPTDGKIVIIFPAGFDLTSAELAQSTNLAVLDGGLTTSVSGDTIFVSRDGTGSAIAGNTTVGLKVAVVGNHQTAATTYQVQMETRLADDTQIDTGTSANFTIIHGSLATFNFNSIANQTAGSGFAITITAVDNYGNTVETFNSAASLSDLSGSVSPTTTTNFSSGVWSGTVVINQSYQNDNITATYQNIAGSSNNFDVSAGSLDHFVFQTIA
;
A
#
# COMPACT_ATOMS: atom_id res chain seq x y z
N MET A 1 -28.03 47.37 -47.16
CA MET A 1 -27.02 46.28 -47.26
C MET A 1 -25.74 46.76 -46.57
N ASN A 2 -25.63 46.58 -45.25
CA ASN A 2 -24.62 47.24 -44.42
C ASN A 2 -23.43 46.29 -44.17
N ARG A 3 -22.28 46.54 -44.81
CA ARG A 3 -21.04 45.76 -44.64
C ARG A 3 -20.28 46.25 -43.40
N ARG A 4 -20.34 45.52 -42.28
CA ARG A 4 -19.45 45.75 -41.13
C ARG A 4 -18.10 45.04 -41.37
N LYS A 5 -17.03 45.82 -41.36
CA LYS A 5 -15.64 45.40 -41.52
C LYS A 5 -15.19 44.66 -40.25
N ILE A 6 -14.66 43.45 -40.40
CA ILE A 6 -14.04 42.67 -39.33
C ILE A 6 -12.57 43.09 -39.26
N PHE A 7 -12.14 43.65 -38.12
CA PHE A 7 -10.74 43.89 -37.81
C PHE A 7 -10.16 42.61 -37.18
N SER A 8 -9.20 41.97 -37.85
CA SER A 8 -8.45 40.85 -37.27
C SER A 8 -7.42 41.38 -36.27
N LEU A 9 -7.59 41.03 -35.00
CA LEU A 9 -6.61 41.24 -33.93
C LEU A 9 -5.59 40.09 -33.98
N VAL A 10 -4.36 40.38 -34.40
CA VAL A 10 -3.24 39.42 -34.31
C VAL A 10 -2.62 39.55 -32.92
N ILE A 11 -2.87 38.58 -32.05
CA ILE A 11 -2.21 38.46 -30.74
C ILE A 11 -0.86 37.80 -30.97
N LEU A 12 0.23 38.56 -30.83
CA LEU A 12 1.59 38.05 -30.80
C LEU A 12 1.84 37.37 -29.45
N LEU A 13 1.75 36.04 -29.41
CA LEU A 13 2.09 35.24 -28.23
C LEU A 13 3.62 35.19 -28.08
N ILE A 14 4.18 36.08 -27.26
CA ILE A 14 5.57 35.97 -26.80
C ILE A 14 5.59 34.86 -25.75
N VAL A 15 5.98 33.65 -26.16
CA VAL A 15 6.29 32.57 -25.22
C VAL A 15 7.63 32.90 -24.58
N LEU A 16 7.59 33.46 -23.36
CA LEU A 16 8.76 33.43 -22.48
C LEU A 16 9.03 31.97 -22.15
N PHE A 17 10.10 31.39 -22.69
CA PHE A 17 10.65 30.16 -22.15
C PHE A 17 11.28 30.50 -20.80
N ALA A 18 10.49 30.44 -19.73
CA ALA A 18 11.07 30.16 -18.43
C ALA A 18 11.62 28.73 -18.53
N SER A 19 12.94 28.58 -18.54
CA SER A 19 13.57 27.28 -18.43
C SER A 19 13.16 26.69 -17.09
N VAL A 20 12.22 25.74 -17.10
CA VAL A 20 12.09 24.82 -15.98
C VAL A 20 13.44 24.12 -15.90
N ALA A 21 14.17 24.29 -14.79
CA ALA A 21 15.40 23.55 -14.57
C ALA A 21 15.02 22.06 -14.54
N VAL A 22 15.19 21.37 -15.66
CA VAL A 22 14.97 19.92 -15.73
C VAL A 22 16.26 19.32 -15.19
N GLY A 23 16.25 18.90 -13.92
CA GLY A 23 17.35 18.11 -13.38
C GLY A 23 17.64 16.88 -14.25
N GLY A 24 18.86 16.38 -14.19
CA GLY A 24 19.28 15.17 -14.89
C GLY A 24 18.42 13.97 -14.49
N GLN A 25 18.36 12.96 -15.36
CA GLN A 25 17.57 11.76 -15.08
C GLN A 25 18.44 10.72 -14.36
N LEU A 26 18.07 10.36 -13.13
CA LEU A 26 18.57 9.15 -12.47
C LEU A 26 18.06 7.92 -13.23
N THR A 27 18.93 6.92 -13.40
CA THR A 27 18.59 5.66 -14.05
C THR A 27 18.82 4.48 -13.12
N SER A 28 18.28 3.31 -13.46
CA SER A 28 18.42 2.07 -12.67
C SER A 28 18.00 2.26 -11.20
N VAL A 29 17.01 3.10 -10.94
CA VAL A 29 16.54 3.38 -9.58
C VAL A 29 15.79 2.17 -9.07
N THR A 30 16.32 1.49 -8.06
CA THR A 30 15.71 0.32 -7.42
C THR A 30 15.61 0.51 -5.92
N VAL A 31 14.52 0.00 -5.35
CA VAL A 31 14.24 0.07 -3.92
C VAL A 31 13.84 -1.30 -3.42
N THR A 32 14.49 -1.73 -2.34
CA THR A 32 14.25 -3.04 -1.72
C THR A 32 14.17 -2.91 -0.20
N PRO A 33 12.99 -3.12 0.42
CA PRO A 33 12.90 -3.32 1.86
C PRO A 33 13.44 -4.68 2.27
N SER A 34 14.16 -4.77 3.40
CA SER A 34 14.67 -6.04 3.96
C SER A 34 13.58 -6.96 4.51
N ASN A 35 12.43 -6.37 4.83
CA ASN A 35 11.20 -7.01 5.28
C ASN A 35 10.07 -6.18 4.69
N ASN A 36 9.22 -6.80 3.88
CA ASN A 36 8.15 -6.15 3.14
C ASN A 36 6.75 -6.34 3.76
N ALA A 37 6.65 -6.81 5.00
CA ALA A 37 5.37 -6.93 5.69
C ALA A 37 4.75 -5.54 5.94
N ALA A 38 3.46 -5.39 5.65
CA ALA A 38 2.71 -4.15 5.86
C ALA A 38 2.85 -3.64 7.30
N GLY A 39 3.09 -2.33 7.44
CA GLY A 39 3.28 -1.66 8.73
C GLY A 39 4.55 -2.02 9.51
N ALA A 40 5.40 -2.93 9.01
CA ALA A 40 6.64 -3.28 9.70
C ALA A 40 7.73 -2.22 9.51
N PRO A 41 8.46 -1.80 10.56
CA PRO A 41 9.69 -1.04 10.40
C PRO A 41 10.78 -1.92 9.82
N THR A 42 11.54 -1.40 8.87
CA THR A 42 12.53 -2.16 8.10
C THR A 42 13.69 -1.30 7.61
N ILE A 43 14.72 -1.95 7.08
CA ILE A 43 15.81 -1.28 6.36
C ILE A 43 15.47 -1.27 4.87
N TYR A 44 15.51 -0.09 4.26
CA TYR A 44 15.40 0.05 2.81
C TYR A 44 16.79 0.17 2.20
N THR A 45 17.02 -0.56 1.11
CA THR A 45 18.19 -0.39 0.25
C THR A 45 17.75 0.32 -1.02
N PHE A 46 18.48 1.36 -1.39
CA PHE A 46 18.27 2.17 -2.59
C PHE A 46 19.52 2.08 -3.45
N ASP A 47 19.35 1.80 -4.73
CA ASP A 47 20.43 1.84 -5.72
C ASP A 47 19.96 2.67 -6.91
N PHE A 48 20.86 3.46 -7.49
CA PHE A 48 20.59 4.29 -8.65
C PHE A 48 21.88 4.67 -9.37
N THR A 49 21.78 5.16 -10.60
CA THR A 49 22.90 5.71 -11.36
C THR A 49 22.66 7.19 -11.62
N THR A 50 23.62 8.04 -11.21
CA THR A 50 23.60 9.50 -11.43
C THR A 50 23.56 9.84 -12.91
N SER A 51 22.94 10.96 -13.28
CA SER A 51 22.90 11.36 -14.69
C SER A 51 24.29 11.73 -15.19
N ALA A 52 24.56 11.51 -16.47
CA ALA A 52 25.79 11.98 -17.10
C ALA A 52 25.84 13.52 -17.21
N THR A 53 24.70 14.18 -17.27
CA THR A 53 24.59 15.63 -17.56
C THR A 53 24.11 16.48 -16.40
N GLY A 54 23.54 15.85 -15.36
CA GLY A 54 22.92 16.55 -14.23
C GLY A 54 21.94 17.64 -14.67
N ASN A 55 21.91 18.76 -13.96
CA ASN A 55 21.03 19.91 -14.25
C ASN A 55 21.59 20.87 -15.31
N GLY A 56 22.67 20.48 -16.02
CA GLY A 56 23.37 21.31 -17.01
C GLY A 56 24.42 22.26 -16.44
N VAL A 57 24.55 22.34 -15.11
CA VAL A 57 25.60 23.09 -14.39
C VAL A 57 26.36 22.16 -13.46
N ASP A 58 25.63 21.44 -12.61
CA ASP A 58 26.12 20.48 -11.65
C ASP A 58 25.87 19.06 -12.15
N VAL A 59 26.77 18.14 -11.82
CA VAL A 59 26.70 16.73 -12.23
C VAL A 59 27.08 15.83 -11.05
N GLY A 60 26.32 14.75 -10.84
CA GLY A 60 26.58 13.77 -9.80
C GLY A 60 26.15 14.25 -8.41
N ILE A 61 26.97 14.00 -7.39
CA ILE A 61 26.67 14.37 -6.00
C ILE A 61 27.92 15.02 -5.37
N PRO A 62 27.88 16.33 -5.05
CA PRO A 62 28.98 17.01 -4.37
C PRO A 62 29.31 16.41 -3.01
N THR A 63 30.47 16.76 -2.44
CA THR A 63 30.94 16.24 -1.15
C THR A 63 30.01 16.60 0.01
N ASP A 64 29.30 17.73 -0.08
CA ASP A 64 28.28 18.25 0.83
C ASP A 64 26.85 18.17 0.24
N GLY A 65 26.69 17.46 -0.87
CA GLY A 65 25.39 17.26 -1.53
C GLY A 65 24.43 16.38 -0.74
N LYS A 66 23.20 16.29 -1.23
CA LYS A 66 22.11 15.53 -0.62
C LYS A 66 21.59 14.44 -1.56
N ILE A 67 21.18 13.32 -0.98
CA ILE A 67 20.32 12.31 -1.60
C ILE A 67 18.96 12.45 -0.94
N VAL A 68 17.92 12.72 -1.73
CA VAL A 68 16.56 12.96 -1.24
C VAL A 68 15.66 11.84 -1.72
N ILE A 69 14.91 11.23 -0.80
CA ILE A 69 14.06 10.06 -1.05
C ILE A 69 12.65 10.43 -0.62
N ILE A 70 11.73 10.43 -1.58
CA ILE A 70 10.34 10.85 -1.41
C ILE A 70 9.47 9.61 -1.52
N PHE A 71 8.94 9.16 -0.39
CA PHE A 71 8.00 8.06 -0.34
C PHE A 71 6.60 8.54 -0.75
N PRO A 72 5.75 7.66 -1.29
CA PRO A 72 4.33 7.96 -1.41
C PRO A 72 3.70 8.02 0.00
N ALA A 73 2.57 8.71 0.12
CA ALA A 73 1.86 8.82 1.40
C ALA A 73 1.55 7.45 2.01
N GLY A 74 1.52 7.38 3.34
CA GLY A 74 1.15 6.18 4.11
C GLY A 74 2.32 5.32 4.60
N PHE A 75 3.56 5.63 4.20
CA PHE A 75 4.77 5.12 4.85
C PHE A 75 5.08 5.92 6.11
N ASP A 76 5.64 5.28 7.14
CA ASP A 76 6.02 5.95 8.39
C ASP A 76 7.53 6.21 8.40
N LEU A 77 7.91 7.48 8.28
CA LEU A 77 9.31 7.91 8.24
C LEU A 77 9.80 8.50 9.58
N THR A 78 8.94 8.58 10.59
CA THR A 78 9.20 9.34 11.83
C THR A 78 10.43 8.88 12.60
N SER A 79 10.82 7.61 12.43
CA SER A 79 11.96 6.98 13.11
C SER A 79 13.17 6.75 12.19
N ALA A 80 13.14 7.26 10.95
CA ALA A 80 14.22 7.05 10.00
C ALA A 80 15.44 7.92 10.35
N GLU A 81 16.46 7.31 10.97
CA GLU A 81 17.60 8.06 11.54
C GLU A 81 18.98 7.65 11.00
N LEU A 82 19.11 6.50 10.33
CA LEU A 82 20.42 5.96 9.96
C LEU A 82 20.53 5.71 8.46
N ALA A 83 21.45 6.43 7.80
CA ALA A 83 21.86 6.17 6.43
C ALA A 83 23.26 5.56 6.38
N GLN A 84 23.46 4.54 5.55
CA GLN A 84 24.76 3.90 5.35
C GLN A 84 25.00 3.62 3.87
N SER A 85 26.21 3.87 3.40
CA SER A 85 26.65 3.46 2.06
C SER A 85 26.66 1.93 1.90
N THR A 86 26.22 1.43 0.74
CA THR A 86 26.42 0.01 0.37
C THR A 86 27.80 -0.25 -0.23
N ASN A 87 28.48 0.79 -0.72
CA ASN A 87 29.80 0.72 -1.30
C ASN A 87 30.62 1.97 -0.94
N LEU A 88 31.48 1.84 0.08
CA LEU A 88 32.33 2.94 0.58
C LEU A 88 33.38 3.40 -0.43
N ALA A 89 33.65 2.66 -1.51
CA ALA A 89 34.52 3.14 -2.58
C ALA A 89 33.84 4.17 -3.48
N VAL A 90 32.50 4.29 -3.42
CA VAL A 90 31.72 5.23 -4.22
C VAL A 90 31.09 6.32 -3.34
N LEU A 91 30.38 5.92 -2.28
CA LEU A 91 29.77 6.84 -1.32
C LEU A 91 30.54 6.71 -0.01
N ASP A 92 31.59 7.52 0.12
CA ASP A 92 32.44 7.69 1.29
C ASP A 92 32.05 8.94 2.09
N GLY A 93 32.78 9.20 3.18
CA GLY A 93 32.51 10.30 4.11
C GLY A 93 31.36 9.99 5.08
N GLY A 94 30.98 10.99 5.87
CA GLY A 94 29.86 10.89 6.80
C GLY A 94 28.53 11.23 6.13
N LEU A 95 27.47 10.54 6.60
CA LEU A 95 26.09 10.76 6.19
C LEU A 95 25.26 11.12 7.41
N THR A 96 24.35 12.07 7.24
CA THR A 96 23.33 12.43 8.23
C THR A 96 21.95 12.30 7.62
N THR A 97 20.99 11.84 8.41
CA THR A 97 19.60 11.67 7.97
C THR A 97 18.72 12.69 8.66
N SER A 98 17.77 13.27 7.92
CA SER A 98 16.67 14.05 8.48
C SER A 98 15.38 13.77 7.71
N VAL A 99 14.23 14.04 8.32
CA VAL A 99 12.91 13.73 7.76
C VAL A 99 12.04 14.97 7.80
N SER A 100 11.30 15.22 6.71
CA SER A 100 10.26 16.24 6.65
C SER A 100 9.08 15.72 5.84
N GLY A 101 7.96 15.44 6.52
CA GLY A 101 6.80 14.80 5.90
C GLY A 101 7.17 13.44 5.33
N ASP A 102 6.83 13.21 4.06
CA ASP A 102 7.05 11.94 3.36
C ASP A 102 8.44 11.86 2.70
N THR A 103 9.37 12.74 3.11
CA THR A 103 10.71 12.86 2.50
C THR A 103 11.81 12.63 3.51
N ILE A 104 12.74 11.74 3.16
CA ILE A 104 14.02 11.54 3.83
C ILE A 104 15.11 12.31 3.08
N PHE A 105 15.93 13.04 3.83
CA PHE A 105 17.10 13.75 3.34
C PHE A 105 18.35 13.10 3.93
N VAL A 106 19.20 12.56 3.07
CA VAL A 106 20.53 12.06 3.43
C VAL A 106 21.56 13.10 2.98
N SER A 107 22.11 13.86 3.93
CA SER A 107 23.10 14.89 3.64
C SER A 107 24.51 14.34 3.85
N ARG A 108 25.41 14.59 2.91
CA ARG A 108 26.83 14.29 3.06
C ARG A 108 27.51 15.39 3.89
N ASP A 109 28.54 15.02 4.65
CA ASP A 109 29.21 15.92 5.60
C ASP A 109 30.43 16.69 5.04
N GLY A 110 30.73 16.54 3.75
CA GLY A 110 31.87 17.18 3.10
C GLY A 110 33.22 16.45 3.24
N THR A 111 33.32 15.38 4.03
CA THR A 111 34.61 14.69 4.30
C THR A 111 35.02 13.65 3.26
N GLY A 112 34.07 13.18 2.44
CA GLY A 112 34.30 12.21 1.36
C GLY A 112 34.63 12.83 0.01
N SER A 113 34.73 12.00 -1.02
CA SER A 113 34.95 12.36 -2.42
C SER A 113 33.64 12.68 -3.14
N ALA A 114 33.66 13.66 -4.06
CA ALA A 114 32.49 13.95 -4.89
C ALA A 114 32.19 12.74 -5.81
N ILE A 115 30.91 12.45 -6.00
CA ILE A 115 30.43 11.38 -6.88
C ILE A 115 30.20 11.99 -8.26
N ALA A 116 30.83 11.40 -9.29
CA ALA A 116 30.69 11.87 -10.66
C ALA A 116 29.34 11.47 -11.28
N GLY A 117 29.03 12.04 -12.46
CA GLY A 117 27.93 11.58 -13.30
C GLY A 117 28.15 10.15 -13.80
N ASN A 118 27.06 9.49 -14.22
CA ASN A 118 27.07 8.10 -14.70
C ASN A 118 27.72 7.11 -13.71
N THR A 119 27.52 7.35 -12.41
CA THR A 119 28.07 6.53 -11.32
C THR A 119 26.94 5.83 -10.58
N THR A 120 27.08 4.52 -10.37
CA THR A 120 26.12 3.75 -9.57
C THR A 120 26.38 3.96 -8.09
N VAL A 121 25.37 4.47 -7.39
CA VAL A 121 25.36 4.78 -5.96
C VAL A 121 24.36 3.86 -5.28
N GLY A 122 24.74 3.36 -4.10
CA GLY A 122 23.83 2.59 -3.27
C GLY A 122 23.94 3.00 -1.80
N LEU A 123 22.78 3.04 -1.13
CA LEU A 123 22.67 3.36 0.29
C LEU A 123 21.54 2.58 0.95
N LYS A 124 21.62 2.46 2.27
CA LYS A 124 20.57 1.91 3.12
C LYS A 124 20.05 2.99 4.05
N VAL A 125 18.75 3.02 4.28
CA VAL A 125 18.12 3.80 5.35
C VAL A 125 17.38 2.85 6.28
N ALA A 126 17.68 2.90 7.57
CA ALA A 126 17.07 2.03 8.56
C ALA A 126 15.81 2.63 9.20
N VAL A 127 14.98 1.76 9.75
CA VAL A 127 13.81 2.10 10.58
C VAL A 127 12.76 2.93 9.82
N VAL A 128 12.57 2.60 8.54
CA VAL A 128 11.44 3.11 7.75
C VAL A 128 10.27 2.14 7.91
N GLY A 129 9.12 2.65 8.32
CA GLY A 129 7.86 1.90 8.42
C GLY A 129 7.23 1.69 7.06
N ASN A 130 7.02 0.43 6.70
CA ASN A 130 6.28 0.06 5.48
C ASN A 130 4.86 0.63 5.49
N HIS A 131 4.32 0.89 4.31
CA HIS A 131 2.90 1.23 4.18
C HIS A 131 2.03 0.17 4.86
N GLN A 132 0.93 0.61 5.45
CA GLN A 132 -0.04 -0.28 6.11
C GLN A 132 -0.88 -1.10 5.12
N THR A 133 -0.72 -0.88 3.81
CA THR A 133 -1.54 -1.47 2.77
C THR A 133 -0.65 -2.30 1.87
N ALA A 134 -1.06 -3.53 1.59
CA ALA A 134 -0.36 -4.41 0.67
C ALA A 134 -0.58 -3.95 -0.77
N ALA A 135 0.50 -3.82 -1.54
CA ALA A 135 0.46 -3.55 -2.97
C ALA A 135 1.80 -3.88 -3.63
N THR A 136 1.77 -4.16 -4.93
CA THR A 136 2.96 -4.43 -5.77
C THR A 136 3.39 -3.22 -6.60
N THR A 137 2.79 -2.05 -6.34
CA THR A 137 2.87 -0.86 -7.21
C THR A 137 3.54 0.33 -6.55
N TYR A 138 4.13 0.16 -5.36
CA TYR A 138 4.81 1.27 -4.70
C TYR A 138 6.07 1.65 -5.46
N GLN A 139 6.26 2.96 -5.62
CA GLN A 139 7.47 3.56 -6.16
C GLN A 139 7.86 4.73 -5.26
N VAL A 140 9.15 5.01 -5.17
CA VAL A 140 9.64 6.26 -4.55
C VAL A 140 10.19 7.16 -5.65
N GLN A 141 10.10 8.47 -5.44
CA GLN A 141 10.88 9.42 -6.20
C GLN A 141 12.19 9.66 -5.46
N MET A 142 13.29 9.78 -6.20
CA MET A 142 14.60 10.10 -5.65
C MET A 142 15.21 11.27 -6.39
N GLU A 143 15.99 12.07 -5.67
CA GLU A 143 16.71 13.20 -6.21
C GLU A 143 18.13 13.27 -5.65
N THR A 144 19.03 13.85 -6.42
CA THR A 144 20.31 14.35 -5.91
C THR A 144 20.23 15.87 -5.90
N ARG A 145 20.77 16.51 -4.86
CA ARG A 145 20.72 17.97 -4.71
C ARG A 145 22.06 18.53 -4.23
N LEU A 146 22.28 19.81 -4.50
CA LEU A 146 23.29 20.61 -3.81
C LEU A 146 22.92 20.77 -2.31
N ALA A 147 23.86 21.28 -1.52
CA ALA A 147 23.64 21.61 -0.11
C ALA A 147 22.49 22.63 0.09
N ASP A 148 22.30 23.54 -0.87
CA ASP A 148 21.25 24.57 -0.87
C ASP A 148 19.88 24.09 -1.40
N ASP A 149 19.71 22.77 -1.57
CA ASP A 149 18.51 22.11 -2.11
C ASP A 149 18.23 22.36 -3.60
N THR A 150 19.16 22.95 -4.35
CA THR A 150 19.06 22.96 -5.81
C THR A 150 19.13 21.53 -6.36
N GLN A 151 18.12 21.13 -7.12
CA GLN A 151 18.05 19.79 -7.72
C GLN A 151 19.10 19.60 -8.82
N ILE A 152 19.83 18.50 -8.76
CA ILE A 152 20.79 18.06 -9.77
C ILE A 152 20.16 16.99 -10.65
N ASP A 153 19.70 15.89 -10.04
CA ASP A 153 19.03 14.80 -10.72
C ASP A 153 17.68 14.45 -10.07
N THR A 154 16.78 13.81 -10.82
CA THR A 154 15.56 13.15 -10.33
C THR A 154 15.35 11.81 -11.02
N GLY A 155 14.70 10.87 -10.35
CA GLY A 155 14.13 9.70 -11.00
C GLY A 155 13.15 8.96 -10.11
N THR A 156 12.38 8.07 -10.72
CA THR A 156 11.41 7.24 -10.01
C THR A 156 11.92 5.80 -9.97
N SER A 157 11.76 5.14 -8.83
CA SER A 157 12.15 3.74 -8.69
C SER A 157 11.30 2.81 -9.54
N ALA A 158 11.83 1.62 -9.83
CA ALA A 158 10.98 0.50 -10.17
C ALA A 158 9.94 0.22 -9.06
N ASN A 159 8.86 -0.47 -9.42
CA ASN A 159 7.87 -0.93 -8.45
C ASN A 159 8.52 -1.87 -7.42
N PHE A 160 8.15 -1.72 -6.16
CA PHE A 160 8.43 -2.68 -5.10
C PHE A 160 7.15 -3.10 -4.38
N THR A 161 7.22 -4.23 -3.71
CA THR A 161 6.06 -4.89 -3.10
C THR A 161 6.07 -4.75 -1.59
N ILE A 162 4.91 -4.39 -1.04
CA ILE A 162 4.54 -4.60 0.36
C ILE A 162 3.48 -5.70 0.40
N ILE A 163 3.66 -6.69 1.28
CA ILE A 163 2.76 -7.84 1.43
C ILE A 163 1.91 -7.70 2.70
N HIS A 164 0.78 -8.40 2.72
CA HIS A 164 -0.10 -8.46 3.89
C HIS A 164 0.63 -9.03 5.12
N GLY A 165 0.14 -8.67 6.31
CA GLY A 165 0.58 -9.25 7.58
C GLY A 165 0.02 -10.66 7.83
N SER A 166 0.17 -11.14 9.07
CA SER A 166 -0.48 -12.38 9.51
C SER A 166 -1.99 -12.20 9.66
N LEU A 167 -2.74 -13.30 9.54
CA LEU A 167 -4.18 -13.32 9.79
C LEU A 167 -4.53 -12.72 11.15
N ALA A 168 -5.48 -11.79 11.17
CA ALA A 168 -5.95 -11.14 12.38
C ALA A 168 -7.45 -11.31 12.60
N THR A 169 -8.28 -11.25 11.54
CA THR A 169 -9.74 -11.45 11.64
C THR A 169 -10.35 -11.88 10.31
N PHE A 170 -11.66 -12.12 10.31
CA PHE A 170 -12.48 -12.41 9.14
C PHE A 170 -13.52 -11.31 8.93
N ASN A 171 -13.51 -10.68 7.77
CA ASN A 171 -14.51 -9.70 7.38
C ASN A 171 -15.58 -10.35 6.51
N PHE A 172 -16.84 -9.99 6.74
CA PHE A 172 -17.97 -10.44 5.94
C PHE A 172 -18.44 -9.31 5.03
N ASN A 173 -18.89 -9.68 3.83
CA ASN A 173 -19.78 -8.78 3.09
C ASN A 173 -21.10 -8.62 3.86
N SER A 174 -21.74 -7.46 3.69
CA SER A 174 -23.02 -7.20 4.37
C SER A 174 -24.06 -8.24 3.96
N ILE A 175 -24.69 -8.84 4.97
CA ILE A 175 -25.77 -9.83 4.83
C ILE A 175 -27.11 -9.11 5.05
N ALA A 176 -28.04 -9.26 4.11
CA ALA A 176 -29.41 -8.77 4.25
C ALA A 176 -30.27 -9.73 5.07
N ASN A 177 -31.47 -9.32 5.47
CA ASN A 177 -32.43 -10.20 6.13
C ASN A 177 -32.75 -11.44 5.28
N GLN A 178 -32.94 -12.57 5.95
CA GLN A 178 -33.11 -13.90 5.34
C GLN A 178 -34.41 -14.57 5.81
N THR A 179 -34.75 -15.68 5.15
CA THR A 179 -35.87 -16.54 5.52
C THR A 179 -35.33 -17.90 5.97
N ALA A 180 -35.82 -18.39 7.11
CA ALA A 180 -35.43 -19.69 7.66
C ALA A 180 -35.65 -20.81 6.63
N GLY A 181 -34.67 -21.70 6.51
CA GLY A 181 -34.66 -22.82 5.56
C GLY A 181 -34.32 -22.45 4.12
N SER A 182 -34.19 -21.15 3.80
CA SER A 182 -33.76 -20.69 2.47
C SER A 182 -32.25 -20.48 2.43
N GLY A 183 -31.59 -20.97 1.38
CA GLY A 183 -30.15 -20.78 1.19
C GLY A 183 -29.81 -19.39 0.65
N PHE A 184 -28.74 -18.79 1.18
CA PHE A 184 -28.24 -17.49 0.74
C PHE A 184 -26.70 -17.49 0.67
N ALA A 185 -26.16 -16.69 -0.26
CA ALA A 185 -24.72 -16.60 -0.46
C ALA A 185 -24.10 -15.60 0.51
N ILE A 186 -22.94 -15.94 1.06
CA ILE A 186 -22.10 -15.06 1.85
C ILE A 186 -20.66 -15.06 1.33
N THR A 187 -19.94 -13.99 1.59
CA THR A 187 -18.51 -13.85 1.27
C THR A 187 -17.76 -13.47 2.54
N ILE A 188 -16.66 -14.16 2.80
CA ILE A 188 -15.78 -13.98 3.95
C ILE A 188 -14.37 -13.74 3.44
N THR A 189 -13.72 -12.70 3.93
CA THR A 189 -12.34 -12.34 3.61
C THR A 189 -11.48 -12.43 4.86
N ALA A 190 -10.43 -13.25 4.80
CA ALA A 190 -9.37 -13.33 5.79
C ALA A 190 -8.49 -12.08 5.68
N VAL A 191 -8.40 -11.28 6.75
CA VAL A 191 -7.67 -10.00 6.75
C VAL A 191 -6.66 -9.91 7.88
N ASP A 192 -5.60 -9.12 7.64
CA ASP A 192 -4.62 -8.75 8.67
C ASP A 192 -5.13 -7.60 9.55
N ASN A 193 -4.32 -7.18 10.51
CA ASN A 193 -4.67 -6.11 11.45
C ASN A 193 -4.84 -4.72 10.78
N TYR A 194 -4.37 -4.56 9.54
CA TYR A 194 -4.45 -3.33 8.78
C TYR A 194 -5.54 -3.39 7.69
N GLY A 195 -6.32 -4.47 7.66
CA GLY A 195 -7.42 -4.66 6.71
C GLY A 195 -6.99 -5.18 5.34
N ASN A 196 -5.75 -5.63 5.17
CA ASN A 196 -5.31 -6.26 3.92
C ASN A 196 -5.77 -7.71 3.85
N THR A 197 -6.16 -8.16 2.67
CA THR A 197 -6.46 -9.58 2.43
C THR A 197 -5.21 -10.43 2.63
N VAL A 198 -5.32 -11.45 3.47
CA VAL A 198 -4.25 -12.43 3.72
C VAL A 198 -4.35 -13.51 2.67
N GLU A 199 -3.79 -13.24 1.49
CA GLU A 199 -3.87 -14.10 0.32
C GLU A 199 -3.28 -15.50 0.55
N THR A 200 -2.33 -15.63 1.47
CA THR A 200 -1.77 -16.94 1.84
C THR A 200 -2.69 -17.77 2.73
N PHE A 201 -3.81 -17.22 3.23
CA PHE A 201 -4.80 -17.98 3.98
C PHE A 201 -5.63 -18.87 3.05
N ASN A 202 -5.33 -20.18 3.08
CA ASN A 202 -5.95 -21.21 2.25
C ASN A 202 -6.51 -22.39 3.07
N SER A 203 -6.93 -22.12 4.31
CA SER A 203 -7.54 -23.11 5.22
C SER A 203 -9.06 -22.93 5.31
N ALA A 204 -9.77 -23.94 5.79
CA ALA A 204 -11.19 -23.83 6.14
C ALA A 204 -11.39 -23.15 7.51
N ALA A 205 -12.52 -22.45 7.67
CA ALA A 205 -12.97 -21.85 8.93
C ALA A 205 -14.26 -22.52 9.40
N SER A 206 -14.47 -22.57 10.72
CA SER A 206 -15.74 -23.00 11.31
C SER A 206 -16.75 -21.86 11.27
N LEU A 207 -18.01 -22.16 10.98
CA LEU A 207 -19.13 -21.24 10.98
C LEU A 207 -20.08 -21.57 12.14
N SER A 208 -20.54 -20.53 12.82
CA SER A 208 -21.60 -20.59 13.83
C SER A 208 -22.47 -19.35 13.73
N ASP A 209 -23.73 -19.43 14.15
CA ASP A 209 -24.66 -18.30 14.26
C ASP A 209 -25.31 -18.27 15.66
N LEU A 210 -26.07 -17.21 15.99
CA LEU A 210 -26.71 -17.09 17.31
C LEU A 210 -27.87 -18.07 17.48
N SER A 211 -28.52 -18.48 16.38
CA SER A 211 -29.57 -19.50 16.43
C SER A 211 -28.99 -20.92 16.61
N GLY A 212 -27.70 -21.13 16.27
CA GLY A 212 -27.03 -22.42 16.28
C GLY A 212 -27.48 -23.37 15.16
N SER A 213 -28.14 -22.83 14.12
CA SER A 213 -28.76 -23.62 13.05
C SER A 213 -28.13 -23.41 11.67
N VAL A 214 -27.02 -22.67 11.58
CA VAL A 214 -26.27 -22.46 10.34
C VAL A 214 -25.73 -23.78 9.77
N SER A 215 -25.88 -23.95 8.45
CA SER A 215 -25.34 -25.09 7.70
C SER A 215 -24.82 -24.64 6.34
N PRO A 216 -23.62 -25.08 5.91
CA PRO A 216 -22.68 -25.93 6.66
C PRO A 216 -22.04 -25.19 7.85
N THR A 217 -21.57 -25.94 8.84
CA THR A 217 -20.84 -25.40 10.02
C THR A 217 -19.34 -25.24 9.77
N THR A 218 -18.85 -25.55 8.57
CA THR A 218 -17.48 -25.30 8.14
C THR A 218 -17.46 -24.84 6.70
N THR A 219 -16.61 -23.87 6.39
CA THR A 219 -16.33 -23.48 5.00
C THR A 219 -15.54 -24.57 4.29
N THR A 220 -15.43 -24.47 2.97
CA THR A 220 -14.30 -25.05 2.26
C THR A 220 -13.04 -24.22 2.49
N ASN A 221 -11.90 -24.64 1.95
CA ASN A 221 -10.70 -23.81 1.98
C ASN A 221 -10.95 -22.47 1.28
N PHE A 222 -10.42 -21.42 1.89
CA PHE A 222 -10.33 -20.10 1.27
C PHE A 222 -9.37 -20.18 0.07
N SER A 223 -9.58 -19.30 -0.91
CA SER A 223 -8.68 -19.12 -2.05
C SER A 223 -8.25 -17.68 -2.09
N SER A 224 -6.93 -17.43 -2.04
CA SER A 224 -6.37 -16.08 -1.95
C SER A 224 -7.00 -15.26 -0.81
N GLY A 225 -7.19 -15.89 0.36
CA GLY A 225 -7.78 -15.23 1.52
C GLY A 225 -9.28 -14.94 1.42
N VAL A 226 -9.98 -15.43 0.39
CA VAL A 226 -11.43 -15.22 0.22
C VAL A 226 -12.17 -16.55 0.15
N TRP A 227 -13.30 -16.64 0.84
CA TRP A 227 -14.27 -17.71 0.70
C TRP A 227 -15.63 -17.13 0.31
N SER A 228 -16.34 -17.82 -0.58
CA SER A 228 -17.73 -17.52 -0.91
C SER A 228 -18.50 -18.83 -1.04
N GLY A 229 -19.70 -18.86 -0.49
CA GLY A 229 -20.52 -20.06 -0.48
C GLY A 229 -21.94 -19.78 -0.02
N THR A 230 -22.80 -20.78 -0.23
CA THR A 230 -24.19 -20.74 0.22
C THR A 230 -24.30 -21.35 1.61
N VAL A 231 -25.01 -20.66 2.50
CA VAL A 231 -25.38 -21.13 3.83
C VAL A 231 -26.90 -21.16 3.97
N VAL A 232 -27.41 -21.96 4.89
CA VAL A 232 -28.82 -22.03 5.30
C VAL A 232 -28.88 -21.86 6.81
N ILE A 233 -29.81 -21.04 7.29
CA ILE A 233 -30.18 -20.96 8.72
C ILE A 233 -31.59 -21.52 8.84
N ASN A 234 -31.79 -22.55 9.66
CA ASN A 234 -33.06 -23.29 9.73
C ASN A 234 -34.03 -22.77 10.80
N GLN A 235 -33.56 -21.91 11.69
CA GLN A 235 -34.36 -21.33 12.76
C GLN A 235 -34.51 -19.81 12.59
N SER A 236 -35.74 -19.31 12.76
CA SER A 236 -35.96 -17.86 12.79
C SER A 236 -35.30 -17.25 14.03
N TYR A 237 -34.58 -16.15 13.85
CA TYR A 237 -33.85 -15.46 14.90
C TYR A 237 -33.75 -13.96 14.58
N GLN A 238 -33.96 -13.09 15.56
CA GLN A 238 -33.84 -11.64 15.39
C GLN A 238 -32.43 -11.17 15.72
N ASN A 239 -31.90 -10.22 14.94
CA ASN A 239 -30.53 -9.70 15.09
C ASN A 239 -29.46 -10.81 15.10
N ASP A 240 -29.65 -11.85 14.30
CA ASP A 240 -28.69 -12.93 14.12
C ASP A 240 -27.38 -12.42 13.50
N ASN A 241 -26.28 -13.13 13.73
CA ASN A 241 -25.02 -12.91 13.03
C ASN A 241 -24.28 -14.22 12.83
N ILE A 242 -23.48 -14.29 11.76
CA ILE A 242 -22.63 -15.45 11.49
C ILE A 242 -21.22 -15.10 11.95
N THR A 243 -20.58 -16.01 12.67
CA THR A 243 -19.20 -15.92 13.11
C THR A 243 -18.36 -16.99 12.42
N ALA A 244 -17.27 -16.57 11.79
CA ALA A 244 -16.23 -17.44 11.27
C ALA A 244 -15.08 -17.52 12.28
N THR A 245 -14.62 -18.74 12.56
CA THR A 245 -13.53 -18.99 13.51
C THR A 245 -12.47 -19.90 12.90
N TYR A 246 -11.21 -19.54 13.10
CA TYR A 246 -10.05 -20.37 12.79
C TYR A 246 -9.04 -20.28 13.94
N GLN A 247 -8.84 -21.40 14.66
CA GLN A 247 -8.09 -21.42 15.91
C GLN A 247 -8.64 -20.39 16.91
N ASN A 248 -7.82 -19.43 17.35
CA ASN A 248 -8.21 -18.36 18.28
C ASN A 248 -8.64 -17.07 17.58
N ILE A 249 -8.72 -17.07 16.24
CA ILE A 249 -9.09 -15.91 15.43
C ILE A 249 -10.54 -16.04 15.02
N ALA A 250 -11.32 -14.99 15.27
CA ALA A 250 -12.73 -14.93 14.89
C ALA A 250 -13.06 -13.60 14.21
N GLY A 251 -14.11 -13.62 13.41
CA GLY A 251 -14.76 -12.43 12.86
C GLY A 251 -16.25 -12.71 12.66
N SER A 252 -17.08 -11.68 12.79
CA SER A 252 -18.54 -11.81 12.70
C SER A 252 -19.11 -10.89 11.64
N SER A 253 -20.23 -11.30 11.05
CA SER A 253 -21.00 -10.47 10.11
C SER A 253 -21.69 -9.30 10.83
N ASN A 254 -22.30 -8.41 10.04
CA ASN A 254 -23.34 -7.52 10.55
C ASN A 254 -24.52 -8.34 11.12
N ASN A 255 -25.34 -7.70 11.95
CA ASN A 255 -26.61 -8.25 12.38
C ASN A 255 -27.63 -8.24 11.23
N PHE A 256 -28.46 -9.28 11.16
CA PHE A 256 -29.58 -9.40 10.22
C PHE A 256 -30.70 -10.24 10.84
N ASP A 257 -31.94 -10.09 10.36
CA ASP A 257 -33.05 -10.92 10.82
C ASP A 257 -33.22 -12.17 9.95
N VAL A 258 -33.49 -13.30 10.60
CA VAL A 258 -33.98 -14.53 9.96
C VAL A 258 -35.45 -14.70 10.30
N SER A 259 -36.32 -14.44 9.33
CA SER A 259 -37.77 -14.59 9.49
C SER A 259 -38.21 -16.04 9.28
N ALA A 260 -39.27 -16.48 9.95
CA ALA A 260 -39.85 -17.78 9.67
C ALA A 260 -40.31 -17.88 8.21
N GLY A 261 -40.15 -19.06 7.61
CA GLY A 261 -40.75 -19.37 6.31
C GLY A 261 -42.28 -19.33 6.37
N SER A 262 -42.91 -19.40 5.19
CA SER A 262 -44.37 -19.56 5.10
C SER A 262 -44.81 -20.78 5.91
N LEU A 263 -45.87 -20.61 6.70
CA LEU A 263 -46.49 -21.73 7.40
C LEU A 263 -46.96 -22.78 6.39
N ASP A 264 -46.44 -24.00 6.51
CA ASP A 264 -46.72 -25.09 5.56
C ASP A 264 -47.75 -26.10 6.09
N HIS A 265 -47.76 -26.40 7.40
CA HIS A 265 -48.73 -27.33 7.97
C HIS A 265 -48.96 -27.12 9.47
N PHE A 266 -50.09 -27.66 9.95
CA PHE A 266 -50.36 -27.87 11.37
C PHE A 266 -50.34 -29.37 11.67
N VAL A 267 -49.76 -29.76 12.80
CA VAL A 267 -49.82 -31.13 13.31
C VAL A 267 -50.82 -31.16 14.47
N PHE A 268 -51.85 -32.01 14.35
CA PHE A 268 -52.81 -32.25 15.42
C PHE A 268 -52.50 -33.61 16.08
N GLN A 269 -52.60 -33.69 17.40
CA GLN A 269 -52.59 -34.97 18.11
C GLN A 269 -53.98 -35.61 18.04
N THR A 270 -54.02 -36.93 17.89
CA THR A 270 -55.28 -37.69 18.00
C THR A 270 -55.73 -37.69 19.46
N ILE A 271 -56.97 -37.25 19.70
CA ILE A 271 -57.62 -37.39 21.01
C ILE A 271 -58.10 -38.85 21.11
N ALA A 272 -57.67 -39.54 22.16
CA ALA A 272 -58.11 -40.89 22.51
C ALA A 272 -59.37 -40.85 23.39
#